data_AF-A0A068UU26-F1
#
_entry.id   AF-A0A068UU26-F1
#
_cell.length_a   1.000
_cell.length_b   1.000
_cell.length_c   1.000
_cell.angle_alpha   90.00
_cell.angle_beta   90.00
_cell.angle_gamma   90.00
#
_symmetry.space_group_name_H-M   'P 1'
#
loop_
_entity.id
_entity.type
_entity.pdbx_description
1 polymer ?
#
loop_
_entity_poly.entity_id
_entity_poly.type
_entity_poly.pdbx_seq_one_letter_code
_entity_poly.pdbx_strand_id
1 'polypeptide(L)'
;MGYYYVGIDYAQFYDVIIRYKLHWIEKKLEGQLNNKNRIQEYKCSNPNCGKMYTALNAQELASLVLDDECFRCEFCNGEVVEDMADEEGGAYKNLFYNYILLKINYTKMELQLWPMIDQVNTVKDLPAPEFGSLQE
;
A
#
# COMPACT_ATOMS: atom_id res chain seq x y z
N MET A 1 0.17 42.76 30.70
CA MET A 1 0.66 41.87 29.62
C MET A 1 0.84 40.50 30.24
N GLY A 2 -0.02 39.53 29.91
CA GLY A 2 0.09 38.17 30.44
C GLY A 2 0.94 37.32 29.50
N TYR A 3 2.02 36.74 30.01
CA TYR A 3 2.80 35.72 29.29
C TYR A 3 2.09 34.37 29.45
N TYR A 4 1.76 33.72 28.34
CA TYR A 4 1.28 32.34 28.34
C TYR A 4 2.50 31.42 28.32
N TYR A 5 2.67 30.64 29.38
CA TYR A 5 3.58 29.51 29.40
C TYR A 5 2.86 28.27 28.84
N VAL A 6 3.40 27.68 27.78
CA VAL A 6 2.90 26.43 27.20
C VAL A 6 3.84 25.31 27.65
N GLY A 7 3.35 24.44 28.53
CA GLY A 7 4.04 23.20 28.89
C GLY A 7 3.82 22.13 27.82
N ILE A 8 4.85 21.35 27.53
CA ILE A 8 4.76 20.20 26.63
C ILE A 8 4.45 18.97 27.49
N ASP A 9 3.32 18.30 27.24
CA ASP A 9 3.04 16.98 27.80
C ASP A 9 3.78 15.91 26.98
N TYR A 10 4.94 15.49 27.49
CA TYR A 10 5.81 14.52 26.84
C TYR A 10 5.16 13.13 26.72
N ALA A 11 4.29 12.74 27.67
CA ALA A 11 3.63 11.44 27.63
C ALA A 11 2.59 11.41 26.50
N GLN A 12 1.74 12.44 26.41
CA GLN A 12 0.77 12.56 25.33
C GLN A 12 1.45 12.72 23.96
N PHE A 13 2.52 13.51 23.89
CA PHE A 13 3.30 13.71 22.67
C PHE A 13 3.90 12.39 22.18
N TYR A 14 4.50 11.61 23.10
CA TYR A 14 5.07 10.30 22.79
C TYR A 14 3.99 9.34 22.29
N ASP A 15 2.90 9.12 23.03
CA ASP A 15 1.86 8.15 22.63
C ASP A 15 1.22 8.52 21.27
N VAL A 16 0.93 9.80 21.04
CA VAL A 16 0.26 10.25 19.80
C VAL A 16 1.17 10.21 18.59
N ILE A 17 2.41 10.69 18.70
CA ILE A 17 3.31 10.79 17.54
C ILE A 17 3.96 9.44 17.25
N ILE A 18 4.37 8.73 18.29
CA ILE A 18 5.17 7.50 18.15
C ILE A 18 4.29 6.31 17.82
N ARG A 19 3.30 6.02 18.68
CA ARG A 19 2.52 4.80 18.52
C ARG A 19 1.48 4.91 17.43
N TYR A 20 0.83 6.06 17.30
CA TYR A 20 -0.27 6.19 16.36
C TYR A 20 0.19 6.72 14.99
N LYS A 21 0.88 7.86 14.94
CA LYS A 21 1.21 8.50 13.65
C LYS A 21 2.30 7.77 12.88
N LEU A 22 3.44 7.44 13.50
CA LEU A 22 4.51 6.71 12.81
C LEU A 22 4.05 5.32 12.35
N HIS A 23 3.40 4.55 13.23
CA HIS A 23 2.86 3.23 12.88
C HIS A 23 1.83 3.31 11.73
N TRP A 24 0.97 4.32 11.73
CA TRP A 24 0.00 4.51 10.66
C TRP A 24 0.67 4.87 9.33
N ILE A 25 1.73 5.68 9.36
CA ILE A 25 2.52 6.02 8.17
C ILE A 25 3.16 4.76 7.61
N GLU A 26 3.83 3.94 8.42
CA GLU A 26 4.40 2.66 7.98
C GLU A 26 3.34 1.75 7.35
N LYS A 27 2.24 1.48 8.07
CA LYS A 27 1.17 0.60 7.55
C LYS A 27 0.51 1.11 6.28
N LYS A 28 0.28 2.42 6.19
CA LYS A 28 -0.32 3.02 4.99
C LYS A 28 0.60 2.88 3.79
N LEU A 29 1.91 3.00 4.00
CA LEU A 29 2.92 2.86 2.97
C LEU A 29 3.06 1.40 2.50
N GLU A 30 3.13 0.45 3.43
CA GLU A 30 3.12 -0.99 3.12
C GLU A 30 1.85 -1.40 2.35
N GLY A 31 0.70 -0.88 2.77
CA GLY A 31 -0.59 -1.14 2.12
C GLY A 31 -0.62 -0.68 0.66
N GLN A 32 -0.01 0.46 0.33
CA GLN A 32 0.01 0.96 -1.06
C GLN A 32 0.91 0.13 -1.98
N LEU A 33 1.99 -0.45 -1.46
CA LEU A 33 2.86 -1.36 -2.21
C LEU A 33 2.21 -2.74 -2.40
N ASN A 34 1.62 -3.31 -1.35
CA ASN A 34 1.03 -4.65 -1.39
C ASN A 34 -0.25 -4.72 -2.25
N ASN A 35 -1.08 -3.68 -2.23
CA ASN A 35 -2.35 -3.67 -2.95
C ASN A 35 -2.19 -3.64 -4.48
N LYS A 36 -0.99 -3.30 -5.00
CA LYS A 36 -0.71 -3.21 -6.44
C LYS A 36 0.16 -4.36 -6.97
N ASN A 37 0.61 -5.26 -6.11
CA ASN A 37 1.58 -6.30 -6.45
C ASN A 37 0.95 -7.67 -6.78
N ARG A 38 -0.39 -7.78 -6.92
CA ARG A 38 -1.05 -9.11 -6.97
C ARG A 38 -2.18 -9.32 -7.98
N ILE A 39 -2.60 -8.32 -8.75
CA ILE A 39 -3.73 -8.51 -9.65
C ILE A 39 -3.18 -8.83 -11.04
N GLN A 40 -3.05 -10.13 -11.34
CA GLN A 40 -3.02 -10.59 -12.73
C GLN A 40 -4.42 -10.36 -13.30
N GLU A 41 -4.48 -9.61 -14.40
CA GLU A 41 -5.70 -9.25 -15.10
C GLU A 41 -5.79 -10.07 -16.40
N TYR A 42 -6.98 -10.58 -16.67
CA TYR A 42 -7.31 -11.42 -17.82
C TYR A 42 -8.45 -10.75 -18.61
N LYS A 43 -8.50 -10.92 -19.93
CA LYS A 43 -9.57 -10.35 -20.78
C LYS A 43 -10.19 -11.41 -21.70
N CYS A 44 -11.51 -11.36 -21.94
CA CYS A 44 -12.13 -12.20 -23.01
C CYS A 44 -11.59 -11.70 -24.37
N SER A 45 -11.03 -12.59 -25.17
CA SER A 45 -10.49 -12.30 -26.51
C SER A 45 -11.55 -11.88 -27.54
N ASN A 46 -12.83 -11.98 -27.20
CA ASN A 46 -13.92 -11.56 -28.08
C ASN A 46 -14.12 -10.03 -27.98
N PRO A 47 -13.90 -9.27 -29.07
CA PRO A 47 -13.99 -7.80 -29.07
C PRO A 47 -15.40 -7.25 -28.75
N ASN A 48 -16.45 -8.07 -28.87
CA ASN A 48 -17.81 -7.69 -28.47
C ASN A 48 -18.11 -7.89 -26.96
N CYS A 49 -17.24 -8.59 -26.22
CA CYS A 49 -17.50 -8.92 -24.82
C CYS A 49 -16.80 -7.97 -23.85
N GLY A 50 -15.52 -7.66 -24.09
CA GLY A 50 -14.75 -6.67 -23.32
C GLY A 50 -14.65 -6.92 -21.81
N LYS A 51 -15.00 -8.13 -21.34
CA LYS A 51 -15.00 -8.46 -19.91
C LYS A 51 -13.59 -8.70 -19.40
N MET A 52 -13.30 -8.07 -18.27
CA MET A 52 -12.07 -8.25 -17.51
C MET A 52 -12.32 -9.22 -16.35
N TYR A 53 -11.36 -10.10 -16.12
CA TYR A 53 -11.37 -11.10 -15.08
C TYR A 53 -10.10 -10.93 -14.23
N THR A 54 -10.24 -11.03 -12.91
CA THR A 54 -9.11 -11.15 -12.00
C THR A 54 -8.63 -12.59 -11.97
N ALA A 55 -7.39 -12.84 -11.49
CA ALA A 55 -6.85 -14.19 -11.33
C ALA A 55 -7.78 -15.16 -10.59
N LEU A 56 -8.50 -14.69 -9.57
CA LEU A 56 -9.45 -15.50 -8.83
C LEU A 56 -10.67 -15.88 -9.68
N ASN A 57 -11.24 -14.91 -10.41
CA ASN A 57 -12.35 -15.18 -11.32
C ASN A 57 -11.92 -16.12 -12.45
N ALA A 58 -10.70 -15.96 -12.99
CA ALA A 58 -10.18 -16.85 -14.03
C ALA A 58 -10.03 -18.30 -13.54
N GLN A 59 -9.54 -18.50 -12.31
CA GLN A 59 -9.46 -19.84 -11.70
C GLN A 59 -10.83 -20.51 -11.56
N GLU A 60 -11.87 -19.75 -11.19
CA GLU A 60 -13.24 -20.26 -11.11
C GLU A 60 -13.79 -20.66 -12.49
N LEU A 61 -13.42 -19.91 -13.55
CA LEU A 61 -13.81 -20.23 -14.93
C LEU A 61 -13.19 -21.55 -15.46
N ALA A 62 -11.99 -21.91 -14.99
CA ALA A 62 -11.33 -23.17 -15.37
C ALA A 62 -12.09 -24.41 -14.87
N SER A 63 -12.90 -24.26 -13.82
CA SER A 63 -13.61 -25.38 -13.17
C SER A 63 -14.94 -25.75 -13.84
N LEU A 64 -15.42 -24.93 -14.78
CA LEU A 64 -16.76 -25.09 -15.39
C LEU A 64 -16.79 -25.94 -16.67
N VAL A 65 -15.64 -26.25 -17.30
CA VAL A 65 -15.57 -27.08 -18.51
C VAL A 65 -14.44 -28.11 -18.37
N LEU A 66 -14.81 -29.40 -18.33
CA LEU A 66 -13.96 -30.53 -17.94
C LEU A 66 -12.84 -30.93 -18.93
N ASP A 67 -12.76 -30.33 -20.12
CA ASP A 67 -11.94 -30.87 -21.22
C ASP A 67 -10.92 -29.91 -21.86
N ASP A 68 -10.91 -28.62 -21.49
CA ASP A 68 -10.00 -27.62 -22.09
C ASP A 68 -9.08 -26.99 -21.03
N GLU A 69 -7.75 -27.02 -21.24
CA GLU A 69 -6.75 -26.33 -20.41
C GLU A 69 -6.79 -24.78 -20.53
N CYS A 70 -7.89 -24.22 -21.05
CA CYS A 70 -8.05 -22.80 -21.36
C CYS A 70 -9.21 -22.19 -20.56
N PHE A 71 -9.02 -20.97 -20.05
CA PHE A 71 -10.08 -20.20 -19.40
C PHE A 71 -11.12 -19.76 -20.44
N ARG A 72 -12.42 -20.00 -20.17
CA ARG A 72 -13.53 -19.59 -21.04
C ARG A 72 -14.38 -18.52 -20.34
N CYS A 73 -14.84 -17.51 -21.07
CA CYS A 73 -15.72 -16.48 -20.50
C CYS A 73 -17.18 -16.93 -20.50
N GLU A 74 -17.89 -16.69 -19.40
CA GLU A 74 -19.29 -17.14 -19.17
C GLU A 74 -20.30 -16.57 -20.17
N PHE A 75 -19.99 -15.44 -20.80
CA PHE A 75 -20.91 -14.70 -21.67
C PHE A 75 -20.62 -14.90 -23.15
N CYS A 76 -19.34 -14.93 -23.51
CA CYS A 76 -18.89 -15.03 -24.90
C CYS A 76 -18.53 -16.48 -25.30
N ASN A 77 -18.38 -17.38 -24.32
CA ASN A 77 -17.70 -18.68 -24.41
C ASN A 77 -16.33 -18.61 -25.14
N GLY A 78 -15.77 -17.42 -25.22
CA GLY A 78 -14.49 -17.13 -25.85
C GLY A 78 -13.36 -17.40 -24.87
N GLU A 79 -12.19 -17.67 -25.42
CA GLU A 79 -10.97 -17.83 -24.64
C GLU A 79 -10.65 -16.53 -23.89
N VAL A 80 -10.32 -16.69 -22.61
CA VAL A 80 -9.86 -15.63 -21.72
C VAL A 80 -8.36 -15.74 -21.70
N VAL A 81 -7.70 -14.76 -22.33
CA VAL A 81 -6.25 -14.71 -22.42
C VAL A 81 -5.75 -13.80 -21.31
N GLU A 82 -4.59 -14.14 -20.74
CA GLU A 82 -3.88 -13.20 -19.88
C GLU A 82 -3.73 -11.90 -20.64
N ASP A 83 -4.06 -10.78 -20.02
CA ASP A 83 -3.72 -9.50 -20.61
C ASP A 83 -2.21 -9.29 -20.44
N MET A 84 -1.44 -10.10 -21.16
CA MET A 84 -0.05 -9.93 -21.47
C MET A 84 0.02 -8.80 -22.49
N ALA A 85 -0.32 -7.59 -22.02
CA ALA A 85 -0.17 -6.31 -22.68
C ALA A 85 0.03 -6.43 -24.20
N ASP A 86 -1.08 -6.41 -24.95
CA ASP A 86 -1.03 -6.31 -26.41
C ASP A 86 -0.03 -5.22 -26.83
N GLU A 87 0.58 -5.44 -27.99
CA GLU A 87 1.77 -4.81 -28.59
C GLU A 87 1.83 -3.25 -28.60
N GLU A 88 0.80 -2.56 -28.14
CA GLU A 88 0.82 -1.15 -27.76
C GLU A 88 0.99 -1.00 -26.23
N GLY A 89 2.18 -1.36 -25.73
CA GLY A 89 2.53 -1.45 -24.30
C GLY A 89 2.49 -0.14 -23.47
N GLY A 90 1.59 0.80 -23.74
CA GLY A 90 1.42 2.04 -22.98
C GLY A 90 0.87 1.81 -21.57
N ALA A 91 -0.16 0.97 -21.41
CA ALA A 91 -0.81 0.76 -20.11
C ALA A 91 0.11 0.01 -19.13
N TYR A 92 0.76 -1.07 -19.56
CA TYR A 92 1.72 -1.82 -18.73
C TYR A 92 2.95 -0.99 -18.36
N LYS A 93 3.52 -0.23 -19.31
CA LYS A 93 4.63 0.70 -19.02
C LYS A 93 4.23 1.73 -17.97
N ASN A 94 3.00 2.25 -18.03
CA ASN A 94 2.49 3.20 -17.04
C ASN A 94 2.31 2.56 -15.66
N LEU A 95 1.78 1.33 -15.57
CA LEU A 95 1.64 0.60 -14.30
C LEU A 95 3.00 0.26 -13.68
N PHE A 96 3.93 -0.24 -14.49
CA PHE A 96 5.29 -0.56 -14.08
C PHE A 96 6.07 0.69 -13.62
N TYR A 97 5.96 1.79 -14.37
CA TYR A 97 6.56 3.07 -14.00
C TYR A 97 5.97 3.60 -12.69
N ASN A 98 4.65 3.55 -12.53
CA ASN A 98 3.98 3.92 -11.29
C ASN A 98 4.45 3.05 -10.10
N TYR A 99 4.62 1.74 -10.30
CA TYR A 99 5.16 0.85 -9.28
C TYR A 99 6.60 1.21 -8.89
N ILE A 100 7.48 1.44 -9.87
CA ILE A 100 8.86 1.86 -9.62
C ILE A 100 8.88 3.18 -8.84
N LEU A 101 8.09 4.17 -9.28
CA LEU A 101 8.00 5.45 -8.59
C LEU A 101 7.49 5.30 -7.16
N LEU A 102 6.46 4.48 -6.93
CA LEU A 102 5.95 4.19 -5.59
C LEU A 102 7.02 3.53 -4.73
N LYS A 103 7.79 2.58 -5.27
CA LYS A 103 8.87 1.91 -4.57
C LYS A 103 10.01 2.87 -4.21
N ILE A 104 10.41 3.76 -5.14
CA ILE A 104 11.42 4.79 -4.89
C ILE A 104 10.95 5.75 -3.79
N ASN A 105 9.71 6.23 -3.89
CA ASN A 105 9.14 7.14 -2.89
C ASN A 105 9.01 6.46 -1.52
N TYR A 106 8.62 5.19 -1.48
CA TYR A 106 8.58 4.38 -0.28
C TYR A 106 9.95 4.31 0.39
N THR A 107 10.98 3.88 -0.35
CA THR A 107 12.35 3.79 0.18
C THR A 107 12.86 5.15 0.66
N LYS A 108 12.57 6.22 -0.08
CA LYS A 108 12.94 7.58 0.34
C LYS A 108 12.25 7.99 1.65
N MET A 109 10.98 7.64 1.82
CA MET A 109 10.23 7.92 3.04
C MET A 109 10.72 7.08 4.23
N GLU A 110 11.02 5.80 4.04
CA GLU A 110 11.63 4.96 5.08
C GLU A 110 12.95 5.56 5.58
N LEU A 111 13.82 6.01 4.66
CA LEU A 111 15.07 6.68 5.03
C LEU A 111 14.85 7.95 5.86
N GLN A 112 13.76 8.68 5.61
CA GLN A 112 13.41 9.88 6.38
C GLN A 112 12.78 9.56 7.74
N LEU A 113 12.05 8.45 7.83
CA LEU A 113 11.41 8.00 9.06
C LEU A 113 12.40 7.32 10.01
N TRP A 114 13.40 6.63 9.47
CA TRP A 114 14.43 5.92 10.24
C TRP A 114 15.08 6.74 11.37
N PRO A 115 15.59 7.97 11.13
CA PRO A 115 16.18 8.77 12.21
C PRO A 115 15.16 9.14 13.29
N MET A 116 13.88 9.34 12.95
CA MET A 116 12.83 9.61 13.94
C MET A 116 12.55 8.38 14.78
N ILE A 117 12.45 7.20 14.15
CA ILE A 117 12.24 5.92 14.82
C ILE A 117 13.42 5.60 15.75
N ASP A 118 14.66 5.87 15.32
CA ASP A 118 15.88 5.64 16.10
C ASP A 118 15.96 6.54 17.34
N GLN A 119 15.70 7.85 17.17
CA GLN A 119 15.64 8.80 18.29
C GLN A 119 14.59 8.39 19.32
N VAL A 120 13.46 7.92 18.83
CA VAL A 120 12.34 7.49 19.66
C VAL A 120 12.64 6.18 20.38
N ASN A 121 13.27 5.22 19.69
CA ASN A 121 13.75 3.99 20.31
C ASN A 121 14.80 4.22 21.40
N THR A 122 15.55 5.31 21.29
CA THR A 122 16.51 5.71 22.32
C THR A 122 15.81 6.26 23.57
N VAL A 123 14.69 6.95 23.40
CA VAL A 123 14.01 7.68 24.49
C VAL A 123 12.82 6.90 25.09
N LYS A 124 12.31 5.86 24.41
CA LYS A 124 11.10 5.11 24.83
C LYS A 124 11.15 4.50 26.22
N ASP A 125 12.35 4.14 26.70
CA ASP A 125 12.55 3.46 27.98
C ASP A 125 12.92 4.45 29.09
N LEU A 126 13.05 5.75 28.77
CA LEU A 126 13.32 6.79 29.74
C LEU A 126 12.00 7.26 30.39
N PRO A 127 12.00 7.51 31.71
CA PRO A 127 10.86 8.16 32.35
C PRO A 127 10.68 9.56 31.76
N ALA A 128 9.42 9.98 31.60
CA ALA A 128 9.13 11.35 31.18
C ALA A 128 9.79 12.33 32.16
N PRO A 129 10.44 13.40 31.67
CA PRO A 129 11.06 14.37 32.55
C PRO A 129 10.00 14.99 33.46
N GLU A 130 10.27 14.98 34.77
CA GLU A 130 9.44 15.71 35.73
C GLU A 130 9.70 17.20 35.54
N PHE A 131 8.80 17.88 34.82
CA PHE A 131 8.76 19.33 34.87
C PHE A 131 8.19 19.72 36.22
N GLY A 132 9.07 20.10 37.15
CA GLY A 132 8.66 20.83 38.33
C GLY A 132 7.84 22.03 37.88
N SER A 133 6.59 22.13 38.33
CA SER A 133 5.87 23.39 38.25
C SER A 133 6.76 24.43 38.92
N LEU A 134 7.03 25.55 38.25
CA LEU A 134 7.50 26.78 38.90
C LEU A 134 6.41 27.18 39.90
N GLN A 135 6.45 26.56 41.09
CA GLN A 135 5.76 27.03 42.27
C GLN A 135 6.68 28.12 42.82
N GLU A 136 6.27 29.37 42.60
CA GLU A 136 6.70 30.48 43.45
C GLU A 136 6.27 30.22 44.90
#